data_AF-A0A257LY72-F1
#
_entry.id   AF-A0A257LY72-F1
#
_cell.length_a   1.000
_cell.length_b   1.000
_cell.length_c   1.000
_cell.angle_alpha   90.00
_cell.angle_beta   90.00
_cell.angle_gamma   90.00
#
_symmetry.space_group_name_H-M   'P 1'
#
loop_
_entity.id
_entity.type
_entity.pdbx_description
1 polymer ?
#
loop_
_entity_poly.entity_id
_entity_poly.type
_entity_poly.pdbx_seq_one_letter_code
_entity_poly.pdbx_strand_id
1 'polypeptide(L)'
;MLLKGFGDEVDVMRKRLTLIRKAIINSATEEVDGIPISRLAEDELYIISNLSKGRVAPELEGVDSGGRPMKLSDFKGKVVVLLFWGSDMPEAERTLEYCATLQQKFAGKPFALVGVNSDPVGTLRMMQKSDSKPLIWPNFSDPEGKAAKQFRIGASPVVYVLDGDRKIRFWGAPGSFVELTVDAVLSEKKAPAAPAPDRSPPPR
;
A
#
# COMPACT_ATOMS: atom_id res chain seq x y z
N MET A 1 23.51 9.59 -9.83
CA MET A 1 23.03 9.79 -8.44
C MET A 1 21.72 9.04 -8.31
N LEU A 2 21.65 8.00 -7.46
CA LEU A 2 20.46 7.17 -7.30
C LEU A 2 19.44 7.88 -6.41
N LEU A 3 18.30 8.30 -6.99
CA LEU A 3 17.22 9.04 -6.33
C LEU A 3 16.29 8.16 -5.47
N LYS A 4 16.62 6.87 -5.26
CA LYS A 4 15.76 5.95 -4.50
C LYS A 4 15.76 6.35 -3.02
N GLY A 5 14.65 6.95 -2.58
CA GLY A 5 14.46 7.54 -1.23
C GLY A 5 14.39 9.07 -1.22
N PHE A 6 14.72 9.73 -2.33
CA PHE A 6 14.64 11.19 -2.47
C PHE A 6 13.16 11.59 -2.65
N GLY A 7 12.48 11.86 -1.53
CA GLY A 7 11.05 12.14 -1.57
C GLY A 7 10.34 11.95 -0.24
N ASP A 8 10.76 10.99 0.57
CA ASP A 8 10.03 10.57 1.77
C ASP A 8 10.43 11.34 3.04
N GLU A 9 11.50 12.14 2.99
CA GLU A 9 11.93 12.99 4.09
C GLU A 9 10.91 14.13 4.32
N VAL A 10 10.64 14.44 5.59
CA VAL A 10 9.61 15.43 5.99
C VAL A 10 9.81 16.78 5.32
N ASP A 11 11.05 17.24 5.18
CA ASP A 11 11.36 18.53 4.55
C ASP A 11 11.22 18.50 3.02
N VAL A 12 11.54 17.38 2.38
CA VAL A 12 11.31 17.18 0.95
C VAL A 12 9.81 17.15 0.65
N MET A 13 9.03 16.46 1.50
CA MET A 13 7.57 16.42 1.42
C MET A 13 6.94 17.79 1.60
N ARG A 14 7.43 18.60 2.54
CA ARG A 14 6.96 19.97 2.76
C ARG A 14 7.25 20.88 1.56
N LYS A 15 8.45 20.77 0.97
CA LYS A 15 8.83 21.50 -0.26
C LYS A 15 7.96 21.08 -1.45
N ARG A 16 7.76 19.77 -1.66
CA ARG A 16 6.85 19.23 -2.69
C ARG A 16 5.43 19.78 -2.54
N LEU A 17 4.87 19.69 -1.34
CA LEU A 17 3.55 20.22 -1.02
C LEU A 17 3.41 21.72 -1.35
N THR A 18 4.45 22.50 -1.06
CA THR A 18 4.48 23.94 -1.36
C THR A 18 4.48 24.21 -2.86
N LEU A 19 5.30 23.47 -3.62
CA LEU A 19 5.40 23.63 -5.08
C LEU A 19 4.12 23.17 -5.80
N ILE A 20 3.51 22.08 -5.35
CA ILE A 20 2.24 21.57 -5.89
C ILE A 20 1.11 22.59 -5.67
N ARG A 21 1.02 23.18 -4.48
CA ARG A 21 0.04 24.26 -4.22
C ARG A 21 0.23 25.47 -5.13
N LYS A 22 1.49 25.85 -5.40
CA LYS A 22 1.80 26.93 -6.34
C LYS A 22 1.41 26.55 -7.77
N ALA A 23 1.61 25.30 -8.17
CA ALA A 23 1.16 24.81 -9.47
C ALA A 23 -0.36 24.98 -9.60
N ILE A 24 -1.16 24.46 -8.66
CA ILE A 24 -2.63 24.59 -8.67
C ILE A 24 -3.09 26.04 -8.85
N ILE A 25 -2.47 26.98 -8.13
CA ILE A 25 -2.83 28.41 -8.20
C ILE A 25 -2.44 29.04 -9.54
N ASN A 26 -1.26 28.70 -10.07
CA ASN A 26 -0.69 29.37 -11.24
C ASN A 26 -1.08 28.72 -12.57
N SER A 27 -1.63 27.51 -12.56
CA SER A 27 -1.88 26.69 -13.75
C SER A 27 -3.37 26.45 -14.03
N ALA A 28 -4.24 27.36 -13.60
CA ALA A 28 -5.70 27.17 -13.67
C ALA A 28 -6.21 26.96 -15.12
N THR A 29 -5.41 27.28 -16.14
CA THR A 29 -5.72 27.14 -17.58
C THR A 29 -4.75 26.24 -18.34
N GLU A 30 -3.74 25.65 -17.68
CA GLU A 30 -2.69 24.86 -18.34
C GLU A 30 -3.01 23.36 -18.29
N GLU A 31 -2.65 22.64 -19.34
CA GLU A 31 -2.92 21.19 -19.49
C GLU A 31 -1.70 20.44 -20.01
N VAL A 32 -1.56 19.16 -19.62
CA VAL A 32 -0.62 18.20 -20.18
C VAL A 32 -1.41 17.01 -20.71
N ASP A 33 -1.28 16.70 -21.99
CA ASP A 33 -2.05 15.65 -22.68
C ASP A 33 -3.57 15.76 -22.46
N GLY A 34 -4.09 16.99 -22.40
CA GLY A 34 -5.52 17.27 -22.16
C GLY A 34 -5.96 17.08 -20.70
N ILE A 35 -5.02 16.89 -19.77
CA ILE A 35 -5.29 16.81 -18.33
C ILE A 35 -4.89 18.15 -17.69
N PRO A 36 -5.82 18.86 -17.01
CA PRO A 36 -5.50 20.07 -16.28
C PRO A 36 -4.41 19.84 -15.22
N ILE A 37 -3.41 20.73 -15.17
CA ILE A 37 -2.34 20.66 -14.18
C ILE A 37 -2.88 20.67 -12.75
N SER A 38 -3.99 21.37 -12.49
CA SER A 38 -4.67 21.37 -11.19
C SER A 38 -5.05 19.96 -10.74
N ARG A 39 -5.56 19.14 -11.67
CA ARG A 39 -5.94 17.74 -11.41
C ARG A 39 -4.73 16.85 -11.15
N LEU A 40 -3.65 17.03 -11.90
CA LEU A 40 -2.38 16.31 -11.65
C LEU A 40 -1.83 16.66 -10.27
N ALA A 41 -1.87 17.95 -9.92
CA ALA A 41 -1.41 18.45 -8.64
C ALA A 41 -2.28 17.98 -7.46
N GLU A 42 -3.61 17.89 -7.63
CA GLU A 42 -4.50 17.26 -6.67
C GLU A 42 -4.15 15.78 -6.43
N ASP A 43 -3.78 15.06 -7.49
CA ASP A 43 -3.40 13.65 -7.39
C ASP A 43 -2.10 13.45 -6.62
N GLU A 44 -1.07 14.23 -6.97
CA GLU A 44 0.20 14.26 -6.24
C GLU A 44 0.01 14.67 -4.78
N LEU A 45 -0.83 15.67 -4.52
CA LEU A 45 -1.18 16.10 -3.18
C LEU A 45 -1.82 14.95 -2.37
N TYR A 46 -2.70 14.17 -3.01
CA TYR A 46 -3.32 13.01 -2.39
C TYR A 46 -2.29 11.93 -2.04
N ILE A 47 -1.38 11.60 -2.96
CA ILE A 47 -0.31 10.63 -2.74
C ILE A 47 0.59 11.06 -1.59
N ILE A 48 1.01 12.33 -1.58
CA ILE A 48 1.89 12.90 -0.55
C ILE A 48 1.23 12.89 0.84
N SER A 49 -0.07 13.18 0.87
CA SER A 49 -0.82 13.32 2.12
C SER A 49 -1.26 11.97 2.71
N ASN A 50 -1.53 10.97 1.86
CA ASN A 50 -2.20 9.73 2.28
C ASN A 50 -1.43 8.44 1.97
N LEU A 51 -0.65 8.38 0.90
CA LEU A 51 -0.04 7.14 0.39
C LEU A 51 1.47 7.07 0.59
N SER A 52 2.07 8.14 1.13
CA SER A 52 3.51 8.19 1.41
C SER A 52 3.89 7.42 2.66
N LYS A 53 5.17 7.04 2.76
CA LYS A 53 5.72 6.35 3.93
C LYS A 53 5.41 7.12 5.22
N GLY A 54 5.00 6.39 6.26
CA GLY A 54 4.61 6.93 7.56
C GLY A 54 3.16 7.42 7.67
N ARG A 55 2.44 7.57 6.55
CA ARG A 55 1.00 7.85 6.56
C ARG A 55 0.22 6.59 6.91
N VAL A 56 -0.88 6.76 7.63
CA VAL A 56 -1.86 5.68 7.84
C VAL A 56 -2.55 5.44 6.50
N ALA A 57 -2.53 4.20 6.02
CA ALA A 57 -3.17 3.83 4.77
C ALA A 57 -4.66 4.18 4.81
N PRO A 58 -5.24 4.64 3.69
CA PRO A 58 -6.67 4.86 3.59
C PRO A 58 -7.45 3.60 4.01
N GLU A 59 -8.59 3.78 4.68
CA GLU A 59 -9.47 2.65 4.99
C GLU A 59 -9.99 2.03 3.70
N LEU A 60 -10.00 0.69 3.63
CA LEU A 60 -10.72 -0.05 2.60
C LEU A 60 -11.87 -0.75 3.26
N GLU A 61 -13.08 -0.43 2.81
CA GLU A 61 -14.28 -1.18 3.15
C GLU A 61 -14.84 -1.78 1.86
N GLY A 62 -15.08 -3.08 1.87
CA GLY A 62 -15.53 -3.79 0.69
C GLY A 62 -16.03 -5.18 1.05
N VAL A 63 -16.03 -6.07 0.06
CA VAL A 63 -16.43 -7.46 0.23
C VAL A 63 -15.39 -8.40 -0.36
N ASP A 64 -15.36 -9.63 0.13
CA ASP A 64 -14.65 -10.72 -0.54
C ASP A 64 -15.45 -11.30 -1.71
N SER A 65 -14.86 -12.28 -2.40
CA SER A 65 -15.53 -12.97 -3.52
C SER A 65 -16.79 -13.74 -3.12
N GLY A 66 -17.01 -13.98 -1.82
CA GLY A 66 -18.21 -14.60 -1.26
C GLY A 66 -19.28 -13.58 -0.83
N GLY A 67 -19.01 -12.28 -0.95
CA GLY A 67 -19.89 -11.21 -0.51
C GLY A 67 -19.80 -10.90 0.98
N ARG A 68 -18.82 -11.46 1.71
CA ARG A 68 -18.63 -11.15 3.13
C ARG A 68 -17.95 -9.79 3.27
N PRO A 69 -18.43 -8.92 4.17
CA PRO A 69 -17.81 -7.63 4.40
C PRO A 69 -16.39 -7.80 4.94
N MET A 70 -15.49 -6.93 4.48
CA MET A 70 -14.11 -6.84 4.94
C MET A 70 -13.72 -5.39 5.12
N LYS A 71 -12.88 -5.12 6.12
CA LYS A 71 -12.21 -3.84 6.31
C LYS A 71 -10.71 -4.00 6.44
N LEU A 72 -9.93 -3.05 5.96
CA LEU A 72 -8.47 -3.09 6.15
C LEU A 72 -8.12 -2.95 7.64
N SER A 73 -8.96 -2.25 8.42
CA SER A 73 -8.87 -2.18 9.88
C SER A 73 -8.97 -3.53 10.60
N ASP A 74 -9.56 -4.56 9.97
CA ASP A 74 -9.70 -5.90 10.59
C ASP A 74 -8.33 -6.57 10.81
N PHE A 75 -7.30 -6.08 10.12
CA PHE A 75 -5.92 -6.57 10.21
C PHE A 75 -5.04 -5.73 11.14
N LYS A 76 -5.61 -4.77 11.89
CA LYS A 76 -4.86 -3.95 12.85
C LYS A 76 -4.11 -4.84 13.85
N GLY A 77 -2.90 -4.42 14.21
CA GLY A 77 -1.99 -5.19 15.06
C GLY A 77 -1.12 -6.20 14.31
N LYS A 78 -1.40 -6.50 13.03
CA LYS A 78 -0.54 -7.31 12.17
C LYS A 78 0.29 -6.42 11.22
N VAL A 79 1.43 -6.91 10.76
CA VAL A 79 2.10 -6.38 9.57
C VAL A 79 1.33 -6.89 8.36
N VAL A 80 0.83 -5.98 7.53
CA VAL A 80 -0.01 -6.31 6.38
C VAL A 80 0.76 -6.11 5.10
N VAL A 81 0.83 -7.13 4.25
CA VAL A 81 1.17 -6.97 2.84
C VAL A 81 -0.14 -6.89 2.07
N LEU A 82 -0.46 -5.70 1.57
CA LEU A 82 -1.64 -5.43 0.76
C LEU A 82 -1.24 -5.47 -0.71
N LEU A 83 -1.65 -6.52 -1.43
CA LEU A 83 -1.35 -6.76 -2.83
C LEU A 83 -2.50 -6.31 -3.73
N PHE A 84 -2.26 -5.36 -4.63
CA PHE A 84 -3.15 -5.07 -5.76
C PHE A 84 -2.75 -5.92 -6.96
N TRP A 85 -3.67 -6.73 -7.48
CA TRP A 85 -3.38 -7.71 -8.52
C TRP A 85 -4.60 -8.04 -9.40
N GLY A 86 -4.35 -8.69 -10.53
CA GLY A 86 -5.37 -9.29 -11.39
C GLY A 86 -4.77 -10.50 -12.11
N SER A 87 -5.61 -11.43 -12.57
CA SER A 87 -5.14 -12.66 -13.23
C SER A 87 -4.49 -12.40 -14.59
N ASP A 88 -4.87 -11.31 -15.27
CA ASP A 88 -4.35 -10.90 -16.58
C ASP A 88 -3.20 -9.89 -16.50
N MET A 89 -2.55 -9.79 -15.33
CA MET A 89 -1.38 -8.91 -15.17
C MET A 89 -0.08 -9.60 -15.61
N PRO A 90 0.94 -8.82 -16.01
CA PRO A 90 2.28 -9.35 -16.23
C PRO A 90 2.81 -10.10 -14.99
N GLU A 91 3.45 -11.25 -15.23
CA GLU A 91 4.05 -12.08 -14.17
C GLU A 91 3.08 -12.48 -13.04
N ALA A 92 1.79 -12.68 -13.35
CA ALA A 92 0.78 -13.04 -12.36
C ALA A 92 1.15 -14.29 -11.53
N GLU A 93 1.50 -15.40 -12.20
CA GLU A 93 1.85 -16.66 -11.52
C GLU A 93 3.02 -16.49 -10.56
N ARG A 94 4.11 -15.86 -11.03
CA ARG A 94 5.31 -15.60 -10.22
C ARG A 94 4.99 -14.74 -9.00
N THR A 95 4.10 -13.76 -9.15
CA THR A 95 3.68 -12.90 -8.04
C THR A 95 2.88 -13.67 -7.00
N LEU A 96 1.98 -14.56 -7.43
CA LEU A 96 1.19 -15.40 -6.52
C LEU A 96 2.07 -16.44 -5.80
N GLU A 97 3.06 -17.03 -6.48
CA GLU A 97 4.05 -17.93 -5.87
C GLU A 97 4.88 -17.21 -4.81
N TYR A 98 5.39 -16.02 -5.13
CA TYR A 98 6.09 -15.16 -4.18
C TYR A 98 5.25 -14.88 -2.92
N CYS A 99 3.97 -14.58 -3.11
CA CYS A 99 3.03 -14.32 -2.03
C CYS A 99 2.79 -15.56 -1.15
N ALA A 100 2.68 -16.75 -1.76
CA ALA A 100 2.60 -18.00 -1.02
C ALA A 100 3.86 -18.26 -0.18
N THR A 101 5.06 -17.98 -0.73
CA THR A 101 6.33 -18.07 0.02
C THR A 101 6.37 -17.09 1.19
N LEU A 102 5.92 -15.85 1.01
CA LEU A 102 5.81 -14.89 2.12
C LEU A 102 4.89 -15.41 3.23
N GLN A 103 3.71 -15.92 2.86
CA GLN A 103 2.76 -16.43 3.84
C GLN A 103 3.32 -17.62 4.64
N GLN A 104 4.07 -18.51 3.99
CA GLN A 104 4.78 -19.60 4.67
C GLN A 104 5.90 -19.07 5.58
N LYS A 105 6.74 -18.16 5.09
CA LYS A 105 7.87 -17.59 5.84
C LYS A 105 7.42 -16.89 7.13
N PHE A 106 6.30 -16.18 7.07
CA PHE A 106 5.77 -15.39 8.17
C PHE A 106 4.63 -16.09 8.93
N ALA A 107 4.40 -17.38 8.67
CA ALA A 107 3.43 -18.18 9.41
C ALA A 107 3.72 -18.14 10.92
N GLY A 108 2.66 -18.02 11.73
CA GLY A 108 2.76 -17.93 13.20
C GLY A 108 3.23 -16.57 13.74
N LYS A 109 3.63 -15.62 12.89
CA LYS A 109 3.95 -14.24 13.29
C LYS A 109 2.71 -13.34 13.17
N PRO A 110 2.68 -12.15 13.80
CA PRO A 110 1.59 -11.18 13.61
C PRO A 110 1.66 -10.55 12.21
N PHE A 111 1.37 -11.34 11.20
CA PHE A 111 1.46 -11.02 9.78
C PHE A 111 0.17 -11.38 9.06
N ALA A 112 -0.19 -10.62 8.04
CA ALA A 112 -1.27 -10.94 7.12
C ALA A 112 -0.89 -10.55 5.68
N LEU A 113 -1.12 -11.46 4.76
CA LEU A 113 -1.21 -11.16 3.34
C LEU A 113 -2.68 -10.89 3.01
N VAL A 114 -2.98 -9.79 2.32
CA VAL A 114 -4.33 -9.40 1.92
C VAL A 114 -4.28 -8.95 0.47
N GLY A 115 -5.14 -9.49 -0.38
CA GLY A 115 -5.22 -9.06 -1.78
C GLY A 115 -6.35 -8.08 -2.03
N VAL A 116 -6.20 -7.29 -3.09
CA VAL A 116 -7.22 -6.47 -3.75
C VAL A 116 -7.18 -6.88 -5.21
N ASN A 117 -8.20 -7.62 -5.63
CA ASN A 117 -8.21 -8.27 -6.94
C ASN A 117 -9.17 -7.58 -7.90
N SER A 118 -8.69 -7.27 -9.10
CA SER A 118 -9.45 -6.57 -10.14
C SER A 118 -10.22 -7.48 -11.10
N ASP A 119 -10.15 -8.81 -10.93
CA ASP A 119 -10.88 -9.73 -11.81
C ASP A 119 -12.38 -9.70 -11.50
N PRO A 120 -13.24 -10.16 -12.44
CA PRO A 120 -14.62 -10.46 -12.13
C PRO A 120 -14.75 -11.37 -10.90
N VAL A 121 -15.73 -11.09 -10.04
CA VAL A 121 -15.98 -11.83 -8.78
C VAL A 121 -15.95 -13.35 -8.98
N GLY A 122 -16.54 -13.84 -10.08
CA GLY A 122 -16.58 -15.26 -10.43
C GLY A 122 -15.20 -15.85 -10.69
N THR A 123 -14.33 -15.12 -11.38
CA THR A 123 -12.94 -15.52 -11.66
C THR A 123 -12.14 -15.62 -10.36
N LEU A 124 -12.20 -14.60 -9.51
CA LEU A 124 -11.56 -14.62 -8.19
C LEU A 124 -12.06 -15.80 -7.34
N ARG A 125 -13.37 -15.99 -7.28
CA ARG A 125 -13.99 -17.10 -6.53
C ARG A 125 -13.53 -18.46 -7.03
N MET A 126 -13.40 -18.64 -8.35
CA MET A 126 -12.90 -19.87 -8.96
C MET A 126 -11.44 -20.12 -8.58
N MET A 127 -10.58 -19.11 -8.68
CA MET A 127 -9.18 -19.23 -8.30
C MET A 127 -9.01 -19.55 -6.79
N GLN A 128 -9.83 -18.95 -5.92
CA GLN A 128 -9.80 -19.24 -4.48
C GLN A 128 -10.30 -20.64 -4.10
N LYS A 129 -11.08 -21.28 -4.98
CA LYS A 129 -11.57 -22.67 -4.79
C LYS A 129 -10.70 -23.70 -5.52
N SER A 130 -9.65 -23.27 -6.21
CA SER A 130 -8.79 -24.19 -6.96
C SER A 130 -7.96 -25.06 -6.03
N ASP A 131 -8.08 -26.39 -6.16
CA ASP A 131 -7.25 -27.35 -5.42
C ASP A 131 -5.78 -27.34 -5.88
N SER A 132 -5.52 -26.90 -7.11
CA SER A 132 -4.20 -26.93 -7.74
C SER A 132 -3.28 -25.77 -7.29
N LYS A 133 -3.87 -24.59 -7.05
CA LYS A 133 -3.16 -23.37 -6.63
C LYS A 133 -4.06 -22.55 -5.68
N PRO A 134 -4.34 -23.05 -4.47
CA PRO A 134 -5.29 -22.39 -3.59
C PRO A 134 -4.77 -21.02 -3.14
N LEU A 135 -5.50 -19.97 -3.49
CA LEU A 135 -5.31 -18.63 -2.92
C LEU A 135 -5.81 -18.64 -1.48
N ILE A 136 -4.92 -18.97 -0.54
CA ILE A 136 -5.24 -19.18 0.88
C ILE A 136 -5.26 -17.89 1.73
N TRP A 137 -5.26 -16.72 1.10
CA TRP A 137 -5.35 -15.43 1.79
C TRP A 137 -6.63 -14.67 1.44
N PRO A 138 -7.13 -13.81 2.35
CA PRO A 138 -8.30 -13.00 2.09
C PRO A 138 -8.03 -12.00 0.96
N ASN A 139 -9.03 -11.80 0.10
CA ASN A 139 -8.97 -10.87 -1.02
C ASN A 139 -10.22 -9.99 -1.01
N PHE A 140 -10.05 -8.68 -1.08
CA PHE A 140 -11.10 -7.77 -1.52
C PHE A 140 -11.39 -8.02 -3.01
N SER A 141 -12.66 -8.07 -3.37
CA SER A 141 -13.09 -8.04 -4.77
C SER A 141 -13.24 -6.57 -5.21
N ASP A 142 -12.49 -6.16 -6.23
CA ASP A 142 -12.45 -4.78 -6.75
C ASP A 142 -12.58 -4.71 -8.29
N PRO A 143 -13.56 -5.37 -8.92
CA PRO A 143 -13.69 -5.36 -10.39
C PRO A 143 -13.97 -3.96 -10.95
N GLU A 144 -14.57 -3.06 -10.17
CA GLU A 144 -14.77 -1.66 -10.57
C GLU A 144 -13.56 -0.75 -10.26
N GLY A 145 -12.48 -1.29 -9.69
CA GLY A 145 -11.25 -0.55 -9.41
C GLY A 145 -11.39 0.58 -8.39
N LYS A 146 -12.38 0.51 -7.49
CA LYS A 146 -12.62 1.55 -6.46
C LYS A 146 -11.47 1.61 -5.47
N ALA A 147 -11.03 0.46 -4.96
CA ALA A 147 -9.90 0.37 -4.05
C ALA A 147 -8.59 0.72 -4.78
N ALA A 148 -8.40 0.21 -6.00
CA ALA A 148 -7.26 0.56 -6.84
C ALA A 148 -7.15 2.08 -7.08
N LYS A 149 -8.27 2.74 -7.41
CA LYS A 149 -8.32 4.21 -7.59
C LYS A 149 -8.05 4.95 -6.28
N GLN A 150 -8.57 4.48 -5.15
CA GLN A 150 -8.28 5.08 -3.84
C GLN A 150 -6.79 5.03 -3.51
N PHE A 151 -6.09 3.96 -3.90
CA PHE A 151 -4.65 3.79 -3.70
C PHE A 151 -3.78 4.26 -4.88
N ARG A 152 -4.39 4.92 -5.90
CA ARG A 152 -3.72 5.42 -7.11
C ARG A 152 -2.89 4.35 -7.83
N ILE A 153 -3.43 3.14 -7.90
CA ILE A 153 -2.82 2.04 -8.64
C ILE A 153 -3.07 2.26 -10.13
N GLY A 154 -2.02 2.66 -10.85
CA GLY A 154 -2.05 2.81 -12.31
C GLY A 154 -1.68 1.52 -13.06
N ALA A 155 -0.91 0.63 -12.43
CA ALA A 155 -0.52 -0.66 -12.99
C ALA A 155 -0.36 -1.68 -11.86
N SER A 156 -0.74 -2.93 -12.13
CA SER A 156 -0.58 -4.07 -11.22
C SER A 156 0.52 -5.01 -11.74
N PRO A 157 1.25 -5.73 -10.86
CA PRO A 157 1.07 -5.75 -9.41
C PRO A 157 1.74 -4.61 -8.65
N VAL A 158 1.09 -4.15 -7.58
CA VAL A 158 1.65 -3.23 -6.59
C VAL A 158 1.37 -3.75 -5.19
N VAL A 159 2.33 -3.58 -4.29
CA VAL A 159 2.20 -3.96 -2.88
C VAL A 159 2.41 -2.76 -1.98
N TYR A 160 1.65 -2.71 -0.90
CA TYR A 160 1.91 -1.87 0.26
C TYR A 160 2.26 -2.76 1.46
N VAL A 161 3.34 -2.42 2.17
CA VAL A 161 3.64 -3.01 3.48
C VAL A 161 3.19 -2.04 4.54
N LEU A 162 2.26 -2.47 5.38
CA LEU A 162 1.68 -1.69 6.47
C LEU A 162 2.14 -2.25 7.82
N ASP A 163 2.44 -1.39 8.78
CA ASP A 163 2.67 -1.82 10.16
C ASP A 163 1.36 -2.08 10.94
N GLY A 164 1.48 -2.42 12.21
CA GLY A 164 0.35 -2.73 13.08
C GLY A 164 -0.65 -1.59 13.29
N ASP A 165 -0.24 -0.34 13.04
CA ASP A 165 -1.11 0.85 13.08
C ASP A 165 -1.62 1.24 11.69
N ARG A 166 -1.39 0.37 10.69
CA ARG A 166 -1.66 0.58 9.27
C ARG A 166 -0.82 1.70 8.64
N LYS A 167 0.31 2.08 9.24
CA LYS A 167 1.20 3.05 8.60
C LYS A 167 1.95 2.40 7.46
N ILE A 168 2.05 3.09 6.32
CA ILE A 168 2.77 2.63 5.14
C ILE A 168 4.26 2.63 5.45
N ARG A 169 4.90 1.48 5.32
CA ARG A 169 6.35 1.28 5.54
C ARG A 169 7.11 1.14 4.24
N PHE A 170 6.44 0.61 3.22
CA PHE A 170 6.92 0.47 1.85
C PHE A 170 5.73 0.42 0.90
N TRP A 171 5.94 0.90 -0.33
CA TRP A 171 5.04 0.62 -1.45
C TRP A 171 5.87 0.47 -2.73
N GLY A 172 5.42 -0.37 -3.66
CA GLY A 172 6.11 -0.59 -4.93
C GLY A 172 5.80 -1.96 -5.54
N ALA A 173 6.72 -2.49 -6.34
CA ALA A 173 6.59 -3.82 -6.92
C ALA A 173 6.83 -4.93 -5.87
N PRO A 174 6.21 -6.11 -6.02
CA PRO A 174 6.55 -7.30 -5.25
C PRO A 174 8.04 -7.66 -5.36
N GLY A 175 8.65 -8.19 -4.29
CA GLY A 175 10.04 -8.65 -4.30
C GLY A 175 10.77 -8.43 -2.97
N SER A 176 12.09 -8.56 -2.97
CA SER A 176 12.90 -8.62 -1.73
C SER A 176 12.72 -7.44 -0.78
N PHE A 177 12.43 -6.23 -1.27
CA PHE A 177 12.18 -5.07 -0.41
C PHE A 177 10.93 -5.22 0.46
N VAL A 178 9.91 -5.94 -0.01
CA VAL A 178 8.71 -6.25 0.76
C VAL A 178 9.08 -7.12 1.95
N GLU A 179 9.79 -8.22 1.68
CA GLU A 179 10.23 -9.18 2.70
C GLU A 179 11.12 -8.52 3.75
N LEU A 180 12.12 -7.74 3.32
CA LEU A 180 12.99 -6.98 4.21
C LEU A 180 12.21 -5.99 5.07
N THR A 181 11.20 -5.31 4.49
CA THR A 181 10.36 -4.38 5.24
C THR A 181 9.50 -5.12 6.26
N VAL A 182 8.92 -6.27 5.91
CA VAL A 182 8.13 -7.09 6.84
C VAL A 182 9.01 -7.57 8.00
N ASP A 183 10.20 -8.11 7.72
CA ASP A 183 11.14 -8.55 8.75
C ASP A 183 11.55 -7.39 9.69
N ALA A 184 11.83 -6.20 9.14
CA ALA A 184 12.17 -5.02 9.93
C ALA A 184 11.03 -4.59 10.86
N VAL A 185 9.81 -4.47 10.34
CA VAL A 185 8.64 -4.03 11.13
C VAL A 185 8.26 -5.05 12.21
N LEU A 186 8.36 -6.35 11.91
CA LEU A 186 8.13 -7.40 12.90
C LEU A 186 9.19 -7.38 14.01
N SER A 187 10.43 -7.00 13.68
CA SER A 187 11.52 -6.89 14.65
C SER A 187 11.40 -5.64 15.53
N GLU A 188 10.92 -4.52 14.99
CA GLU A 188 10.63 -3.29 15.76
C GLU A 188 9.63 -3.55 16.89
N LYS A 189 8.57 -4.34 16.63
CA LYS A 189 7.60 -4.74 17.66
C LYS A 189 8.19 -5.59 18.79
N LYS A 190 9.32 -6.25 18.54
CA LYS A 190 10.01 -7.09 19.54
C LYS A 190 10.94 -6.26 20.42
N ALA A 191 11.38 -5.09 19.97
CA ALA A 191 12.17 -4.18 20.78
C ALA A 191 11.27 -3.45 21.78
N PRO A 192 11.61 -3.38 23.08
CA PRO A 192 10.89 -2.52 24.02
C PRO A 192 10.92 -1.08 23.50
N ALA A 193 9.79 -0.39 23.56
CA ALA A 193 9.71 1.01 23.17
C ALA A 193 10.79 1.80 23.91
N ALA A 194 11.77 2.35 23.18
CA ALA A 194 12.76 3.23 23.77
C ALA A 194 12.01 4.41 24.44
N PRO A 195 12.39 4.81 25.66
CA PRO A 195 11.78 5.97 26.29
C PRO A 195 11.91 7.18 25.36
N ALA A 196 10.82 7.94 25.24
CA ALA A 196 10.80 9.13 24.40
C ALA A 196 12.00 10.04 24.77
N PRO A 197 12.71 10.61 23.78
CA PRO A 197 13.80 11.54 24.08
C PRO A 197 13.23 12.68 24.93
N ASP A 198 13.91 12.98 26.03
CA ASP A 198 13.57 14.10 26.90
C ASP A 198 13.51 15.38 26.06
N ARG A 199 12.30 15.92 25.88
CA ARG A 199 12.05 17.18 25.17
C ARG A 199 12.00 18.37 26.12
N SER A 200 12.54 18.23 27.33
CA SER A 200 12.70 19.36 28.23
C SER A 200 13.60 20.40 27.56
N PRO A 201 13.15 21.67 27.45
CA PRO A 201 14.00 22.73 26.95
C PRO A 201 15.20 22.90 27.90
N PRO A 202 16.38 23.28 27.37
CA PRO A 202 17.55 23.53 28.21
C PRO A 202 17.23 24.63 29.24
N PRO A 203 17.79 24.54 30.46
CA PRO A 203 17.59 25.55 31.48
C PRO A 203 18.07 26.93 30.98
N ARG A 204 17.32 27.97 31.37
CA ARG A 204 17.56 29.37 30.97
C ARG A 204 18.87 29.93 31.50
#